data_AF-A0A166SB17-F1
#
_entry.id   AF-A0A166SB17-F1
#
_cell.length_a   1.000
_cell.length_b   1.000
_cell.length_c   1.000
_cell.angle_alpha   90.00
_cell.angle_beta   90.00
_cell.angle_gamma   90.00
#
_symmetry.space_group_name_H-M   'P 1'
#
loop_
_entity.id
_entity.type
_entity.pdbx_description
1 polymer ?
#
loop_
_entity_poly.entity_id
_entity_poly.type
_entity_poly.pdbx_seq_one_letter_code
_entity_poly.pdbx_strand_id
1 'polypeptide(L)'
;MMIKYRNLRMMTSAWSPKRLPESLLHYLRTRGRDRILFASDHPVLSMRRCTTEVAGLGLDEEVRDAWLYGNAEAFFFSERKPGR
;
A
#
# COMPACT_ATOMS: atom_id res chain seq x y z
N MET A 1 -7.65 -12.75 -6.00
CA MET A 1 -6.27 -12.75 -6.56
C MET A 1 -5.21 -12.57 -5.48
N MET A 2 -5.17 -11.45 -4.74
CA MET A 2 -4.13 -11.19 -3.73
C MET A 2 -4.03 -12.24 -2.62
N ILE A 3 -5.14 -12.85 -2.22
CA ILE A 3 -5.16 -13.93 -1.21
C ILE A 3 -4.55 -15.23 -1.76
N LYS A 4 -4.72 -15.49 -3.06
CA LYS A 4 -4.31 -16.75 -3.70
C LYS A 4 -2.82 -16.77 -4.05
N TYR A 5 -2.28 -15.63 -4.51
CA TYR A 5 -0.93 -15.56 -5.06
C TYR A 5 0.02 -14.86 -4.10
N ARG A 6 0.91 -15.64 -3.47
CA ARG A 6 1.88 -15.16 -2.47
C ARG A 6 2.84 -14.08 -3.01
N ASN A 7 3.09 -14.02 -4.31
CA ASN A 7 4.03 -13.04 -4.88
C ASN A 7 3.31 -11.89 -5.59
N LEU A 8 1.99 -11.78 -5.47
CA LEU A 8 1.20 -10.70 -6.07
C LEU A 8 1.00 -9.56 -5.08
N ARG A 9 1.24 -8.33 -5.54
CA ARG A 9 0.98 -7.08 -4.80
C ARG A 9 0.18 -6.14 -5.68
N MET A 10 -0.64 -5.31 -5.05
CA MET A 10 -1.41 -4.25 -5.70
C MET A 10 -0.83 -2.90 -5.32
N MET A 11 -0.81 -1.94 -6.23
CA MET A 11 -0.45 -0.56 -5.92
C MET A 11 -1.65 0.37 -6.06
N THR A 12 -1.69 1.45 -5.26
CA THR A 12 -2.80 2.41 -5.25
C THR A 12 -2.58 3.60 -6.19
N SER A 13 -1.95 3.39 -7.34
CA SER A 13 -1.76 4.46 -8.34
C SER A 13 -3.08 4.89 -8.95
N ALA A 14 -3.14 6.15 -9.40
CA ALA A 14 -4.29 6.80 -10.04
C ALA A 14 -5.52 6.98 -9.13
N TRP A 15 -5.40 6.68 -7.84
CA TRP A 15 -6.47 6.81 -6.85
C TRP A 15 -6.08 7.81 -5.76
N SER A 16 -6.95 8.81 -5.57
CA SER A 16 -6.88 9.70 -4.41
C SER A 16 -7.12 8.87 -3.14
N PRO A 17 -6.22 8.90 -2.13
CA PRO A 17 -6.38 8.10 -0.91
C PRO A 17 -7.72 8.29 -0.20
N LYS A 18 -8.30 9.50 -0.24
CA LYS A 18 -9.65 9.78 0.32
C LYS A 18 -10.80 9.06 -0.40
N ARG A 19 -10.57 8.55 -1.61
CA ARG A 19 -11.59 7.87 -2.45
C ARG A 19 -11.39 6.36 -2.52
N LEU A 20 -10.44 5.80 -1.76
CA LEU A 20 -10.26 4.35 -1.70
C LEU A 20 -11.52 3.70 -1.10
N PRO A 21 -11.99 2.56 -1.64
CA PRO A 21 -13.18 1.91 -1.11
C PRO A 21 -12.90 1.38 0.29
N GLU A 22 -13.88 1.41 1.19
CA GLU A 22 -13.71 0.92 2.56
C GLU A 22 -13.29 -0.55 2.60
N SER A 23 -13.72 -1.36 1.63
CA SER A 23 -13.28 -2.77 1.53
C SER A 23 -11.77 -2.91 1.32
N LEU A 24 -11.13 -1.98 0.60
CA LEU A 24 -9.69 -1.94 0.42
C LEU A 24 -8.99 -1.44 1.69
N LEU A 25 -9.54 -0.40 2.34
CA LEU A 25 -9.00 0.09 3.62
C LEU A 25 -9.08 -0.98 4.71
N HIS A 26 -10.18 -1.71 4.80
CA HIS A 26 -10.33 -2.85 5.70
C HIS A 26 -9.34 -3.98 5.37
N TYR A 27 -9.13 -4.30 4.08
CA TYR A 27 -8.14 -5.31 3.67
C TYR A 27 -6.72 -4.88 4.06
N LEU A 28 -6.38 -3.60 3.82
CA LEU A 28 -5.10 -2.99 4.16
C LEU A 28 -4.83 -3.01 5.67
N ARG A 29 -5.85 -2.83 6.51
CA ARG A 29 -5.77 -2.92 7.98
C ARG A 29 -5.67 -4.35 8.52
N THR A 30 -6.05 -5.36 7.73
CA THR A 30 -6.18 -6.74 8.21
C THR A 30 -5.19 -7.69 7.50
N ARG A 31 -5.69 -8.65 6.74
CA ARG A 31 -4.92 -9.71 6.06
C ARG A 31 -4.14 -9.24 4.83
N GLY A 32 -4.32 -7.99 4.43
CA GLY A 32 -3.69 -7.39 3.25
C GLY A 32 -2.54 -6.44 3.55
N ARG A 33 -2.12 -6.35 4.81
CA ARG A 33 -1.13 -5.37 5.28
C ARG A 33 0.18 -5.41 4.50
N ASP A 34 0.64 -6.59 4.08
CA ASP A 34 1.89 -6.80 3.33
C ASP A 34 1.70 -6.83 1.79
N ARG A 35 0.48 -6.58 1.31
CA ARG A 35 0.07 -6.80 -0.09
C ARG A 35 -0.16 -5.54 -0.90
N ILE A 36 -0.25 -4.39 -0.24
CA ILE A 36 -0.59 -3.13 -0.88
C ILE A 36 0.62 -2.20 -0.86
N LEU A 37 1.01 -1.71 -2.03
CA LEU A 37 2.06 -0.72 -2.22
C LEU A 37 1.44 0.65 -2.46
N PHE A 38 2.03 1.68 -1.88
CA PHE A 38 1.64 3.05 -2.18
C PHE A 38 2.26 3.53 -3.51
N ALA A 39 1.47 4.25 -4.29
CA ALA A 39 1.91 4.98 -5.47
C ALA A 39 1.00 6.19 -5.66
N SER A 40 1.56 7.36 -5.98
CA SER A 40 0.74 8.56 -6.18
C SER A 40 0.15 8.66 -7.58
N ASP A 41 0.87 8.20 -8.62
CA ASP A 41 0.60 8.53 -10.04
C ASP A 41 0.98 9.97 -10.40
N HIS A 42 2.19 10.38 -9.99
CA HIS A 42 2.75 11.67 -10.40
C HIS A 42 3.03 11.67 -11.92
N PRO A 43 2.67 12.72 -12.68
CA PRO A 43 2.26 14.06 -12.22
C PRO A 43 0.76 14.27 -11.99
N VAL A 44 -0.11 13.31 -12.31
CA VAL A 44 -1.58 13.44 -12.22
C VAL A 44 -2.02 13.72 -10.78
N LEU A 45 -1.49 12.96 -9.82
CA LEU A 45 -1.67 13.23 -8.40
C LEU A 45 -0.30 13.48 -7.76
N SER A 46 -0.16 14.65 -7.13
CA SER A 46 1.08 15.02 -6.46
C SER A 46 1.30 14.19 -5.20
N MET A 47 2.58 13.91 -4.92
CA MET A 47 2.97 13.16 -3.73
C MET A 47 2.44 13.81 -2.45
N ARG A 48 2.61 15.15 -2.33
CA ARG A 48 2.14 15.94 -1.20
C ARG A 48 0.63 15.81 -0.99
N ARG A 49 -0.17 15.86 -2.07
CA ARG A 49 -1.62 15.68 -1.97
C ARG A 49 -1.94 14.30 -1.41
N CYS A 50 -1.35 13.24 -1.99
CA CYS A 50 -1.64 11.88 -1.56
C CYS A 50 -1.23 11.64 -0.10
N THR A 51 -0.04 12.06 0.33
CA THR A 51 0.40 11.86 1.72
C THR A 51 -0.44 12.63 2.73
N THR A 52 -0.86 13.87 2.42
CA THR A 52 -1.82 14.61 3.25
C THR A 52 -3.18 13.91 3.33
N GLU A 53 -3.66 13.35 2.21
CA GLU A 53 -4.91 12.60 2.18
C GLU A 53 -4.83 11.32 3.01
N VAL A 54 -3.72 10.59 2.97
CA VAL A 54 -3.48 9.41 3.80
C VAL A 54 -3.50 9.74 5.29
N ALA A 55 -2.89 10.86 5.70
CA ALA A 55 -2.92 11.29 7.11
C ALA A 55 -4.35 11.51 7.63
N GLY A 56 -5.29 11.89 6.76
CA GLY A 56 -6.70 12.07 7.11
C GLY A 56 -7.54 10.79 7.19
N LEU A 57 -6.99 9.61 6.85
CA LEU A 57 -7.72 8.33 6.86
C LEU A 57 -7.81 7.68 8.26
N GLY A 58 -7.11 8.22 9.26
CA GLY A 58 -7.10 7.65 10.61
C GLY A 58 -6.60 6.21 10.64
N LEU A 59 -5.61 5.88 9.80
CA LEU A 59 -4.96 4.57 9.84
C LEU A 59 -4.00 4.49 11.03
N ASP A 60 -3.92 3.31 11.65
CA ASP A 60 -2.87 3.00 12.62
C ASP A 60 -1.49 3.23 12.01
N GLU A 61 -0.55 3.67 12.83
CA GLU A 61 0.80 4.04 12.38
C GLU A 61 1.51 2.87 11.67
N GLU A 62 1.46 1.66 12.25
CA GLU A 62 2.06 0.47 11.65
C GLU A 62 1.48 0.15 10.27
N VAL A 63 0.17 0.33 10.11
CA VAL A 63 -0.54 0.08 8.85
C VAL A 63 -0.18 1.13 7.80
N ARG A 64 -0.09 2.39 8.22
CA ARG A 64 0.32 3.51 7.35
C ARG A 64 1.76 3.35 6.89
N ASP A 65 2.68 3.00 7.79
CA ASP A 65 4.10 2.86 7.49
C ASP A 65 4.37 1.66 6.58
N ALA A 66 3.68 0.54 6.81
CA ALA A 66 3.71 -0.61 5.91
C ALA A 66 3.27 -0.21 4.49
N TRP A 67 2.15 0.49 4.37
CA TRP A 67 1.61 0.88 3.06
C TRP A 67 2.49 1.92 2.33
N LEU A 68 2.89 2.99 3.02
CA LEU A 68 3.63 4.10 2.42
C LEU A 68 5.09 3.74 2.08
N TYR A 69 5.69 2.77 2.78
CA TYR A 69 7.10 2.45 2.60
C TYR A 69 7.43 0.97 2.83
N GLY A 70 7.12 0.41 4.00
CA GLY A 70 7.67 -0.87 4.45
C GLY A 70 7.39 -2.05 3.51
N ASN A 71 6.22 -2.07 2.86
CA ASN A 71 5.90 -3.12 1.89
C ASN A 71 6.73 -3.04 0.61
N ALA A 72 7.04 -1.81 0.16
CA ALA A 72 7.89 -1.60 -1.01
C ALA A 72 9.34 -1.94 -0.66
N GLU A 73 9.81 -1.50 0.50
CA GLU A 73 11.12 -1.85 1.03
C GLU A 73 11.32 -3.37 1.07
N ALA A 74 10.41 -4.08 1.75
CA ALA A 74 10.45 -5.51 1.90
C ALA A 74 10.27 -6.27 0.57
N PHE A 75 9.63 -5.69 -0.44
CA PHE A 75 9.44 -6.37 -1.72
C PHE A 75 10.62 -6.20 -2.67
N PHE A 76 11.09 -4.97 -2.84
CA PHE A 76 12.07 -4.64 -3.87
C PHE A 76 13.51 -4.82 -3.39
N PHE A 77 13.76 -4.70 -2.09
CA PHE A 77 15.12 -4.58 -1.56
C PHE A 77 15.48 -5.62 -0.50
N SER A 78 14.54 -6.44 -0.04
CA SER A 78 14.88 -7.58 0.83
C SER A 78 15.67 -8.63 0.06
N GLU A 79 16.67 -9.25 0.70
CA GLU A 79 17.39 -10.36 0.09
C GLU A 79 16.41 -11.49 -0.28
N ARG A 80 16.41 -11.84 -1.56
CA ARG A 80 15.61 -12.95 -2.06
C ARG A 80 16.17 -14.24 -1.49
N LYS A 81 15.57 -14.76 -0.42
CA LYS A 81 15.82 -16.13 0.03
C LYS A 81 15.48 -17.06 -1.14
N PRO A 82 16.44 -17.84 -1.67
CA PRO A 82 16.14 -18.79 -2.74
C PRO A 82 15.02 -19.72 -2.24
N GLY A 83 14.00 -19.89 -3.09
CA GLY A 83 12.83 -20.69 -2.75
C GLY A 83 13.26 -22.13 -2.43
N ARG A 84 12.75 -22.66 -1.32
CA ARG A 84 12.73 -24.10 -1.05
C ARG A 84 11.82 -24.81 -2.04
#